data_AF-A0A1I0RQB1-F1
#
_entry.id   AF-A0A1I0RQB1-F1
#
_cell.length_a   1.000
_cell.length_b   1.000
_cell.length_c   1.000
_cell.angle_alpha   90.00
_cell.angle_beta   90.00
_cell.angle_gamma   90.00
#
_symmetry.space_group_name_H-M   'P 1'
#
loop_
_entity.id
_entity.type
_entity.pdbx_description
1 polymer ?
#
loop_
_entity_poly.entity_id
_entity_poly.type
_entity_poly.pdbx_seq_one_letter_code
_entity_poly.pdbx_strand_id
1 'polypeptide(L)'
;MEENVFNEQALLLSVSAGDEHAFSLLYHHYYQLLRPFVWKLTRSATDTEEIIQETFIRVWLYRDKLPEIINFRAWIFKVTSRENLTYLRKKLPAMATADEDTDTSAQAPVNTPFQSLQAAEVKQLISEAINQFPDQRRKIFRMSRDEGMTAAEIAAALSISVQTVHNTVTTALKQIRDYLEAHGYIIPSLIYLLLHLL
;
A
#
# COMPACT_ATOMS: atom_id res chain seq x y z
N MET A 1 -19.03 -28.07 -16.73
CA MET A 1 -17.84 -27.56 -16.03
C MET A 1 -18.29 -26.30 -15.35
N GLU A 2 -18.54 -26.37 -14.05
CA GLU A 2 -19.22 -25.31 -13.28
C GLU A 2 -18.30 -24.08 -13.16
N GLU A 3 -18.79 -22.94 -13.66
CA GLU A 3 -18.26 -21.61 -13.35
C GLU A 3 -18.41 -21.38 -11.85
N ASN A 4 -17.34 -21.63 -11.09
CA ASN A 4 -17.30 -21.34 -9.68
C ASN A 4 -17.21 -19.82 -9.52
N VAL A 5 -18.36 -19.17 -9.40
CA VAL A 5 -18.47 -17.75 -9.03
C VAL A 5 -17.73 -17.59 -7.70
N PHE A 6 -16.56 -16.95 -7.72
CA PHE A 6 -15.77 -16.68 -6.53
C PHE A 6 -16.62 -15.89 -5.53
N ASN A 7 -17.19 -16.59 -4.55
CA ASN A 7 -17.98 -15.99 -3.49
C ASN A 7 -17.04 -15.66 -2.32
N GLU A 8 -16.44 -14.47 -2.40
CA GLU A 8 -15.49 -13.96 -1.41
C GLU A 8 -16.03 -14.08 0.01
N GLN A 9 -17.26 -13.62 0.25
CA GLN A 9 -17.81 -13.56 1.59
C GLN A 9 -18.06 -14.94 2.20
N ALA A 10 -18.52 -15.91 1.39
CA ALA A 10 -18.64 -17.30 1.83
C ALA A 10 -17.29 -17.92 2.17
N LEU A 11 -16.25 -17.66 1.36
CA LEU A 11 -14.89 -18.13 1.64
C LEU A 11 -14.33 -17.52 2.92
N LEU A 12 -14.50 -16.21 3.15
CA LEU A 12 -14.04 -15.55 4.38
C LEU A 12 -14.71 -16.13 5.62
N LEU A 13 -16.01 -16.47 5.53
CA LEU A 13 -16.72 -17.14 6.61
C LEU A 13 -16.17 -18.55 6.88
N SER A 14 -15.97 -19.37 5.85
CA SER A 14 -15.37 -20.70 6.01
C SER A 14 -13.94 -20.64 6.58
N VAL A 15 -13.13 -19.68 6.11
CA VAL A 15 -11.77 -19.46 6.65
C VAL A 15 -11.82 -19.07 8.12
N SER A 16 -12.79 -18.24 8.55
CA SER A 16 -12.96 -17.89 9.96
C SER A 16 -13.29 -19.09 10.85
N ALA A 17 -13.92 -20.12 10.30
CA ALA A 17 -14.19 -21.39 10.98
C ALA A 17 -12.98 -22.36 10.97
N GLY A 18 -11.85 -21.96 10.37
CA GLY A 18 -10.64 -22.79 10.29
C GLY A 18 -10.60 -23.73 9.08
N ASP A 19 -11.43 -23.50 8.06
CA ASP A 19 -11.39 -24.31 6.83
C ASP A 19 -10.13 -23.99 6.00
N GLU A 20 -9.17 -24.92 6.03
CA GLU A 20 -7.91 -24.83 5.27
C GLU A 20 -8.11 -24.90 3.76
N HIS A 21 -9.15 -25.61 3.28
CA HIS A 21 -9.46 -25.69 1.86
C HIS A 21 -9.98 -24.35 1.35
N ALA A 22 -10.89 -23.72 2.09
CA ALA A 22 -11.37 -22.37 1.80
C ALA A 22 -10.21 -21.35 1.81
N PHE A 23 -9.26 -21.50 2.75
CA PHE A 23 -8.08 -20.64 2.81
C PHE A 23 -7.16 -20.82 1.61
N SER A 24 -6.97 -22.07 1.15
CA SER A 24 -6.23 -22.36 -0.08
C SER A 24 -6.89 -21.71 -1.30
N LEU A 25 -8.21 -21.78 -1.44
CA LEU A 25 -8.92 -21.12 -2.54
C LEU A 25 -8.77 -19.59 -2.49
N LEU A 26 -8.90 -19.01 -1.29
CA LEU A 26 -8.68 -17.58 -1.06
C LEU A 26 -7.24 -17.18 -1.42
N TYR A 27 -6.26 -17.99 -1.00
CA TYR A 27 -4.85 -17.82 -1.33
C TYR A 27 -4.62 -17.77 -2.83
N HIS A 28 -5.05 -18.79 -3.57
CA HIS A 28 -4.81 -18.88 -5.00
C HIS A 28 -5.43 -17.70 -5.76
N HIS A 29 -6.64 -17.27 -5.37
CA HIS A 29 -7.28 -16.11 -5.96
C HIS A 29 -6.46 -14.83 -5.74
N TYR A 30 -6.12 -14.54 -4.48
CA TYR A 30 -5.45 -13.30 -4.12
C TYR A 30 -3.96 -13.28 -4.47
N TYR A 31 -3.31 -14.44 -4.53
CA TYR A 31 -1.92 -14.58 -4.99
C TYR A 31 -1.75 -14.00 -6.40
N GLN A 32 -2.65 -14.32 -7.33
CA GLN A 32 -2.60 -13.80 -8.70
C GLN A 32 -2.75 -12.28 -8.77
N LEU A 33 -3.41 -11.67 -7.79
CA LEU A 33 -3.61 -10.23 -7.70
C LEU A 33 -2.43 -9.52 -7.01
N LEU A 34 -1.90 -10.13 -5.95
CA LEU A 34 -0.87 -9.53 -5.10
C LEU A 34 0.54 -9.72 -5.66
N ARG A 35 0.83 -10.85 -6.31
CA ARG A 35 2.16 -11.13 -6.87
C ARG A 35 2.68 -10.08 -7.84
N PRO A 36 1.94 -9.67 -8.89
CA PRO A 36 2.42 -8.62 -9.79
C PRO A 36 2.53 -7.26 -9.08
N PHE A 37 1.74 -7.02 -8.03
CA PHE A 37 1.85 -5.81 -7.21
C PHE A 37 3.16 -5.81 -6.43
N VAL A 38 3.44 -6.83 -5.62
CA VAL A 38 4.65 -6.92 -4.79
C VAL A 38 5.92 -7.01 -5.64
N TRP A 39 5.89 -7.75 -6.76
CA TRP A 39 7.01 -7.84 -7.69
C TRP A 39 7.44 -6.48 -8.24
N LYS A 40 6.50 -5.57 -8.49
CA LYS A 40 6.82 -4.21 -8.95
C LYS A 40 7.62 -3.42 -7.91
N LEU A 41 7.42 -3.71 -6.63
CA LEU A 41 8.07 -3.06 -5.49
C LEU A 41 9.46 -3.63 -5.23
N THR A 42 9.56 -4.96 -5.20
CA THR A 42 10.77 -5.65 -4.75
C THR A 42 11.74 -5.93 -5.90
N ARG A 43 11.21 -6.16 -7.12
CA ARG A 43 11.95 -6.67 -8.29
C ARG A 43 12.74 -7.96 -8.00
N SER A 44 12.37 -8.69 -6.96
CA SER A 44 13.01 -9.92 -6.49
C SER A 44 11.94 -11.00 -6.32
N ALA A 45 12.18 -12.17 -6.91
CA ALA A 45 11.20 -13.26 -6.87
C ALA A 45 11.10 -13.79 -5.45
N THR A 46 12.25 -14.01 -4.82
CA THR A 46 12.37 -14.47 -3.43
C THR A 46 11.63 -13.53 -2.48
N ASP A 47 11.93 -12.23 -2.52
CA ASP A 47 11.33 -11.23 -1.63
C ASP A 47 9.81 -11.11 -1.88
N THR A 48 9.39 -11.26 -3.13
CA THR A 48 7.96 -11.26 -3.51
C THR A 48 7.22 -12.42 -2.86
N GLU A 49 7.74 -13.64 -2.98
CA GLU A 49 7.11 -14.81 -2.38
C GLU A 49 7.11 -14.72 -0.85
N GLU A 50 8.19 -14.21 -0.24
CA GLU A 50 8.29 -14.03 1.21
C GLU A 50 7.24 -13.04 1.76
N ILE A 51 7.08 -11.88 1.12
CA ILE A 51 6.08 -10.88 1.52
C ILE A 51 4.64 -11.41 1.35
N ILE A 52 4.38 -12.15 0.28
CA ILE A 52 3.06 -12.76 0.05
C ILE A 52 2.80 -13.83 1.11
N GLN A 53 3.78 -14.68 1.39
CA GLN A 53 3.68 -15.69 2.44
C GLN A 53 3.35 -15.04 3.80
N GLU A 54 4.09 -14.01 4.20
CA GLU A 54 3.85 -13.29 5.45
C GLU A 54 2.46 -12.62 5.47
N THR A 55 2.01 -12.05 4.34
CA THR A 55 0.65 -11.51 4.21
C THR A 55 -0.39 -12.58 4.54
N PHE A 56 -0.26 -13.77 3.97
CA PHE A 56 -1.25 -14.84 4.15
C PHE A 56 -1.16 -15.50 5.54
N ILE A 57 0.03 -15.55 6.15
CA ILE A 57 0.16 -15.89 7.58
C ILE A 57 -0.68 -14.93 8.42
N ARG A 58 -0.61 -13.61 8.15
CA ARG A 58 -1.43 -12.64 8.88
C ARG A 58 -2.92 -12.76 8.60
N VAL A 59 -3.32 -13.08 7.37
CA VAL A 59 -4.71 -13.38 7.03
C VAL A 59 -5.21 -14.54 7.89
N TRP A 60 -4.44 -15.63 7.99
CA TRP A 60 -4.80 -16.81 8.78
C TRP A 60 -4.84 -16.52 10.29
N LEU A 61 -3.90 -15.75 10.82
CA LEU A 61 -3.89 -15.35 12.23
C LEU A 61 -5.05 -14.40 12.58
N TYR A 62 -5.52 -13.62 11.60
CA TYR A 62 -6.66 -12.71 11.75
C TYR A 62 -7.99 -13.33 11.31
N ARG A 63 -8.03 -14.64 11.04
CA ARG A 63 -9.17 -15.33 10.39
C ARG A 63 -10.51 -15.09 11.07
N ASP A 64 -10.53 -15.05 12.40
CA ASP A 64 -11.75 -14.92 13.20
C ASP A 64 -12.51 -13.61 12.92
N LYS A 65 -11.81 -12.58 12.42
CA LYS A 65 -12.36 -11.25 12.13
C LYS A 65 -12.59 -10.99 10.64
N LEU A 66 -12.25 -11.93 9.77
CA LEU A 66 -12.45 -11.78 8.33
C LEU A 66 -13.90 -11.53 7.91
N PRO A 67 -14.92 -12.14 8.54
CA PRO A 67 -16.32 -11.89 8.18
C PRO A 67 -16.77 -10.44 8.42
N GLU A 68 -16.09 -9.71 9.31
CA GLU A 68 -16.39 -8.31 9.63
C GLU A 68 -15.81 -7.33 8.58
N ILE A 69 -14.96 -7.81 7.67
CA ILE A 69 -14.28 -6.98 6.68
C ILE A 69 -15.20 -6.73 5.49
N ILE A 70 -15.69 -5.49 5.37
CA ILE A 70 -16.60 -5.06 4.29
C ILE A 70 -15.94 -5.15 2.90
N ASN A 71 -14.63 -4.91 2.80
CA ASN A 71 -13.88 -4.96 1.55
C ASN A 71 -12.54 -5.66 1.76
N PHE A 72 -12.56 -6.99 1.66
CA PHE A 72 -11.39 -7.82 1.92
C PHE A 72 -10.27 -7.56 0.92
N ARG A 73 -10.61 -7.28 -0.35
CA ARG A 73 -9.64 -6.86 -1.37
C ARG A 73 -8.84 -5.62 -0.94
N ALA A 74 -9.51 -4.55 -0.52
CA ALA A 74 -8.81 -3.35 -0.05
C ALA A 74 -7.98 -3.62 1.22
N TRP A 75 -8.49 -4.47 2.11
CA TRP A 75 -7.81 -4.83 3.34
C TRP A 75 -6.53 -5.64 3.09
N ILE A 76 -6.58 -6.68 2.25
CA ILE A 76 -5.43 -7.56 2.02
C ILE A 76 -4.30 -6.83 1.29
N PHE A 77 -4.62 -5.95 0.32
CA PHE A 77 -3.60 -5.08 -0.30
C PHE A 77 -2.93 -4.17 0.74
N LYS A 78 -3.68 -3.63 1.70
CA LYS A 78 -3.12 -2.83 2.80
C LYS A 78 -2.23 -3.64 3.74
N VAL A 79 -2.58 -4.89 4.02
CA VAL A 79 -1.72 -5.81 4.78
C VAL A 79 -0.43 -6.07 4.01
N THR A 80 -0.53 -6.43 2.73
CA THR A 80 0.64 -6.67 1.86
C THR A 80 1.58 -5.48 1.77
N SER A 81 1.05 -4.25 1.62
CA SER A 81 1.90 -3.05 1.61
C SER A 81 2.63 -2.84 2.94
N ARG A 82 2.01 -3.19 4.07
CA ARG A 82 2.66 -3.12 5.39
C ARG A 82 3.79 -4.14 5.49
N GLU A 83 3.56 -5.37 5.04
CA GLU A 83 4.60 -6.41 5.03
C GLU A 83 5.78 -6.03 4.15
N ASN A 84 5.53 -5.47 2.96
CA ASN A 84 6.59 -4.93 2.11
C ASN A 84 7.41 -3.84 2.83
N LEU A 85 6.75 -2.88 3.50
CA LEU A 85 7.45 -1.83 4.25
C LEU A 85 8.26 -2.39 5.43
N THR A 86 7.71 -3.36 6.16
CA THR A 86 8.43 -4.05 7.24
C THR A 86 9.63 -4.81 6.70
N TYR A 87 9.50 -5.47 5.55
CA TYR A 87 10.58 -6.16 4.87
C TYR A 87 11.70 -5.18 4.45
N LEU A 88 11.35 -4.08 3.80
CA LEU A 88 12.32 -3.05 3.39
C LEU A 88 13.08 -2.47 4.59
N ARG A 89 12.40 -2.18 5.71
CA ARG A 89 13.04 -1.69 6.94
C ARG A 89 14.05 -2.69 7.55
N LYS A 90 13.82 -3.99 7.37
CA LYS A 90 14.76 -5.03 7.83
C LYS A 90 15.95 -5.17 6.88
N LYS A 91 15.76 -4.85 5.59
CA LYS A 91 16.77 -4.98 4.54
C LYS A 91 17.71 -3.77 4.45
N LEU A 92 17.23 -2.58 4.83
CA LEU A 92 18.12 -1.44 5.04
C LEU A 92 18.83 -1.62 6.39
N PRO A 93 20.17 -1.80 6.43
CA PRO A 93 20.88 -1.65 7.70
C PRO A 93 20.65 -0.21 8.18
N ALA A 94 20.49 -0.02 9.50
CA ALA A 94 20.18 1.26 10.12
C ALA A 94 20.97 2.45 9.51
N MET A 95 20.37 3.16 8.55
CA MET A 95 20.88 4.40 8.00
C MET A 95 20.04 5.53 8.57
N ALA A 96 20.23 5.77 9.86
CA ALA A 96 20.23 7.12 10.39
C ALA A 96 21.69 7.59 10.31
N THR A 97 21.89 8.82 9.84
CA THR A 97 23.18 9.51 9.60
C THR A 97 23.91 9.12 8.31
N ALA A 98 23.67 9.87 7.24
CA ALA A 98 24.70 10.68 6.56
C ALA A 98 24.12 11.31 5.28
N ASP A 99 24.39 12.60 5.12
CA ASP A 99 24.21 13.38 3.91
C ASP A 99 25.03 12.84 2.71
N GLU A 100 24.65 13.38 1.56
CA GLU A 100 25.41 13.53 0.30
C GLU A 100 25.60 12.32 -0.62
N ASP A 101 25.13 12.54 -1.86
CA ASP A 101 25.64 12.10 -3.16
C ASP A 101 26.38 10.76 -3.23
N THR A 102 25.88 9.83 -4.07
CA THR A 102 26.66 9.29 -5.20
C THR A 102 25.77 8.50 -6.15
N ASP A 103 25.93 8.86 -7.42
CA ASP A 103 25.55 8.20 -8.66
C ASP A 103 25.82 6.68 -8.65
N THR A 104 24.84 5.83 -9.02
CA THR A 104 25.15 4.47 -9.46
C THR A 104 24.15 3.99 -10.50
N SER A 105 24.64 4.01 -11.74
CA SER A 105 24.20 3.21 -12.88
C SER A 105 23.80 1.78 -12.49
N ALA A 106 22.50 1.49 -12.48
CA ALA A 106 21.96 0.15 -12.57
C ALA A 106 20.84 0.14 -13.64
N GLN A 107 21.20 -0.39 -14.81
CA GLN A 107 20.36 -0.81 -15.94
C GLN A 107 18.96 -0.19 -16.01
N ALA A 108 18.85 0.85 -16.84
CA ALA A 108 17.59 1.49 -17.19
C ALA A 108 16.58 0.46 -17.74
N PRO A 109 15.38 0.32 -17.13
CA PRO A 109 14.34 -0.50 -17.71
C PRO A 109 13.73 0.20 -18.91
N VAL A 110 13.40 -0.57 -19.94
CA VAL A 110 12.55 -0.15 -21.07
C VAL A 110 11.15 0.13 -20.52
N ASN A 111 10.97 1.31 -19.93
CA ASN A 111 9.67 1.93 -19.78
C ASN A 111 9.25 2.38 -21.17
N THR A 112 8.07 1.97 -21.63
CA THR A 112 7.50 2.61 -22.82
C THR A 112 7.41 4.11 -22.53
N PRO A 113 7.87 4.99 -23.45
CA PRO A 113 7.94 6.45 -23.20
C PRO A 113 6.61 7.05 -22.73
N PHE A 114 5.50 6.42 -23.10
CA PHE A 114 4.14 6.82 -22.76
C PHE A 114 3.77 6.55 -21.28
N GLN A 115 4.26 5.45 -20.69
CA GLN A 115 3.95 5.10 -19.29
C GLN A 115 4.82 5.85 -18.29
N SER A 116 6.08 6.15 -18.64
CA SER A 116 6.97 6.97 -17.80
C SER A 116 6.54 8.44 -17.76
N LEU A 117 6.07 8.98 -18.89
CA LEU A 117 5.56 10.35 -18.97
C LEU A 117 4.30 10.53 -18.11
N GLN A 118 3.34 9.61 -18.20
CA GLN A 118 2.10 9.64 -17.42
C GLN A 118 2.35 9.51 -15.90
N ALA A 119 3.35 8.72 -15.49
CA ALA A 119 3.71 8.59 -14.08
C ALA A 119 4.38 9.86 -13.52
N ALA A 120 5.21 10.53 -14.31
CA ALA A 120 5.86 11.77 -13.92
C ALA A 120 4.85 12.93 -13.75
N GLU A 121 3.90 13.04 -14.68
CA GLU A 121 2.80 14.02 -14.62
C GLU A 121 1.94 13.84 -13.36
N VAL A 122 1.57 12.60 -13.02
CA VAL A 122 0.77 12.35 -11.81
C VAL A 122 1.57 12.60 -10.54
N LYS A 123 2.86 12.25 -10.52
CA LYS A 123 3.74 12.56 -9.39
C LYS A 123 3.83 14.07 -9.17
N GLN A 124 3.90 14.85 -10.23
CA GLN A 124 3.88 16.31 -10.16
C GLN A 124 2.55 16.82 -9.59
N LEU A 125 1.41 16.33 -10.07
CA LEU A 125 0.10 16.72 -9.55
C LEU A 125 -0.11 16.35 -8.08
N ILE A 126 0.41 15.20 -7.63
CA ILE A 126 0.41 14.84 -6.21
C ILE A 126 1.24 15.83 -5.39
N SER A 127 2.42 16.22 -5.88
CA SER A 127 3.27 17.22 -5.23
C SER A 127 2.56 18.58 -5.12
N GLU A 128 1.90 19.01 -6.18
CA GLU A 128 1.09 20.23 -6.19
C GLU A 128 -0.08 20.17 -5.20
N ALA A 129 -0.78 19.04 -5.13
CA ALA A 129 -1.86 18.82 -4.16
C ALA A 129 -1.34 18.90 -2.71
N ILE A 130 -0.18 18.30 -2.42
CA ILE A 130 0.47 18.35 -1.11
C ILE A 130 0.92 19.78 -0.78
N ASN A 131 1.36 20.54 -1.77
CA ASN A 131 1.76 21.94 -1.59
C ASN A 131 0.60 22.87 -1.25
N GLN A 132 -0.64 22.46 -1.49
CA GLN A 132 -1.85 23.16 -1.05
C GLN A 132 -2.29 22.80 0.38
N PHE A 133 -1.60 21.87 1.04
CA PHE A 133 -1.91 21.53 2.42
C PHE A 133 -1.48 22.66 3.37
N PRO A 134 -2.29 22.95 4.41
CA PRO A 134 -1.82 23.68 5.57
C PRO A 134 -0.59 23.01 6.18
N ASP A 135 0.34 23.79 6.74
CA ASP A 135 1.65 23.32 7.21
C ASP A 135 1.56 22.11 8.15
N GLN A 136 0.61 22.15 9.08
CA GLN A 136 0.40 21.06 10.04
C GLN A 136 -0.06 19.76 9.37
N ARG A 137 -0.93 19.84 8.36
CA ARG A 137 -1.40 18.68 7.59
C ARG A 137 -0.26 18.10 6.75
N ARG A 138 0.52 18.97 6.09
CA ARG A 138 1.69 18.59 5.32
C ARG A 138 2.70 17.86 6.19
N LYS A 139 3.02 18.42 7.36
CA LYS A 139 3.95 17.82 8.33
C LYS A 139 3.49 16.43 8.76
N ILE A 140 2.24 16.29 9.20
CA ILE A 140 1.68 14.98 9.60
C ILE A 140 1.71 13.98 8.45
N PHE A 141 1.38 14.41 7.22
CA PHE A 141 1.40 13.55 6.06
C PHE A 141 2.82 13.07 5.72
N ARG A 142 3.82 13.96 5.75
CA ARG A 142 5.23 13.61 5.51
C ARG A 142 5.80 12.70 6.59
N MET A 143 5.55 12.97 7.86
CA MET A 143 5.96 12.08 8.96
C MET A 143 5.37 10.67 8.79
N SER A 144 4.14 10.57 8.29
CA SER A 144 3.52 9.27 7.99
C SER A 144 4.10 8.58 6.74
N ARG A 145 4.50 9.33 5.70
CA ARG A 145 4.83 8.78 4.38
C ARG A 145 6.32 8.71 4.10
N ASP A 146 7.03 9.79 4.36
CA ASP A 146 8.47 9.92 4.12
C ASP A 146 9.24 9.26 5.27
N GLU A 147 8.82 9.49 6.51
CA GLU A 147 9.48 8.95 7.72
C GLU A 147 8.88 7.62 8.19
N GLY A 148 7.71 7.24 7.66
CA GLY A 148 7.05 5.98 7.96
C GLY A 148 6.54 5.84 9.41
N MET A 149 6.40 6.94 10.13
CA MET A 149 5.96 6.92 11.53
C MET A 149 4.51 6.41 11.64
N THR A 150 4.24 5.68 12.73
CA THR A 150 2.89 5.26 13.11
C THR A 150 2.08 6.46 13.62
N ALA A 151 0.75 6.35 13.58
CA ALA A 151 -0.12 7.40 14.09
C ALA A 151 0.12 7.70 15.58
N ALA A 152 0.53 6.69 16.36
CA ALA A 152 0.92 6.85 17.76
C ALA A 152 2.23 7.64 17.93
N GLU A 153 3.24 7.35 17.12
CA GLU A 153 4.52 8.07 17.16
C GLU A 153 4.36 9.52 16.71
N ILE A 154 3.57 9.79 15.67
CA ILE A 154 3.27 11.17 15.20
C ILE A 154 2.48 11.94 16.26
N ALA A 155 1.49 11.29 16.89
CA ALA A 155 0.69 11.88 17.96
C ALA A 155 1.58 12.30 19.13
N ALA A 156 2.50 11.42 19.55
CA ALA A 156 3.48 11.73 20.60
C ALA A 156 4.43 12.87 20.18
N ALA A 157 5.00 12.80 18.97
CA ALA A 157 5.95 13.80 18.47
C ALA A 157 5.35 15.21 18.32
N LEU A 158 4.05 15.31 18.03
CA LEU A 158 3.36 16.58 17.84
C LEU A 158 2.49 16.99 19.04
N SER A 159 2.46 16.19 20.11
CA SER A 159 1.57 16.41 21.28
C SER A 159 0.10 16.58 20.89
N ILE A 160 -0.39 15.74 19.98
CA ILE A 160 -1.79 15.70 19.52
C ILE A 160 -2.39 14.31 19.72
N SER A 161 -3.70 14.16 19.56
CA SER A 161 -4.34 12.83 19.68
C SER A 161 -4.06 11.96 18.45
N VAL A 162 -3.99 10.64 18.65
CA VAL A 162 -3.90 9.64 17.57
C VAL A 162 -5.06 9.78 16.59
N GLN A 163 -6.26 10.11 17.10
CA GLN A 163 -7.44 10.37 16.28
C GLN A 163 -7.25 11.61 15.38
N THR A 164 -6.60 12.66 15.88
CA THR A 164 -6.27 13.86 15.10
C THR A 164 -5.32 13.51 13.96
N VAL A 165 -4.33 12.65 14.20
CA VAL A 165 -3.41 12.16 13.15
C VAL A 165 -4.19 11.39 12.09
N HIS A 166 -5.04 10.43 12.49
CA HIS A 166 -5.87 9.67 11.56
C HIS A 166 -6.78 10.57 10.72
N ASN A 167 -7.50 11.50 11.35
CA ASN A 167 -8.38 12.43 10.66
C ASN A 167 -7.61 13.31 9.67
N THR A 168 -6.42 13.76 10.05
CA THR A 168 -5.55 14.58 9.19
C THR A 168 -5.06 13.79 7.98
N VAL A 169 -4.59 12.56 8.16
CA VAL A 169 -4.13 11.69 7.06
C VAL A 169 -5.29 11.35 6.12
N THR A 170 -6.45 11.01 6.66
CA THR A 170 -7.65 10.74 5.84
C THR A 170 -8.06 11.97 5.03
N THR A 171 -8.03 13.16 5.63
CA THR A 171 -8.35 14.42 4.96
C THR A 171 -7.33 14.76 3.88
N ALA A 172 -6.04 14.53 4.13
CA ALA A 172 -4.96 14.71 3.16
C ALA A 172 -5.14 13.80 1.93
N LEU A 173 -5.44 12.52 2.14
CA LEU A 173 -5.69 11.57 1.05
C LEU A 173 -6.93 11.96 0.23
N LYS A 174 -7.99 12.41 0.90
CA LYS A 174 -9.18 12.93 0.22
C LYS A 174 -8.84 14.14 -0.65
N GLN A 175 -8.08 15.11 -0.13
CA GLN A 175 -7.72 16.31 -0.90
C GLN A 175 -6.82 15.99 -2.10
N ILE A 176 -5.88 15.05 -1.97
CA ILE A 176 -5.06 14.57 -3.10
C ILE A 176 -5.96 13.94 -4.16
N ARG A 177 -6.89 13.08 -3.74
CA ARG A 177 -7.83 12.44 -4.66
C ARG A 177 -8.69 13.47 -5.38
N ASP A 178 -9.31 14.39 -4.65
CA ASP A 178 -10.19 15.41 -5.21
C ASP A 178 -9.41 16.34 -6.17
N TYR A 179 -8.13 16.66 -5.88
CA TYR A 179 -7.26 17.41 -6.79
C TYR A 179 -6.97 16.65 -8.08
N LEU A 180 -6.67 15.35 -7.98
CA LEU A 180 -6.38 14.53 -9.14
C LEU A 180 -7.63 14.30 -10.02
N GLU A 181 -8.80 14.12 -9.40
CA GLU A 181 -10.08 14.05 -10.11
C GLU A 181 -10.36 15.34 -10.90
N ALA A 182 -10.09 16.51 -10.30
CA ALA A 182 -10.24 17.80 -10.96
C ALA A 182 -9.29 17.96 -12.17
N HIS A 183 -8.19 17.22 -12.21
CA HIS A 183 -7.23 17.19 -13.32
C HIS A 183 -7.47 16.00 -14.28
N GLY A 184 -8.62 15.34 -14.19
CA GLY A 184 -9.03 14.29 -15.13
C GLY A 184 -8.63 12.85 -14.74
N TYR A 185 -8.05 12.65 -13.55
CA TYR A 185 -7.67 11.33 -13.05
C TYR A 185 -8.78 10.77 -12.16
N ILE A 186 -9.74 10.06 -12.77
CA ILE A 186 -10.90 9.47 -12.08
C ILE A 186 -10.48 8.26 -11.23
N ILE A 187 -11.10 8.07 -10.05
CA ILE A 187 -10.85 7.07 -8.99
C ILE A 187 -10.29 5.69 -9.42
N PRO A 188 -10.71 5.04 -10.53
CA PRO A 188 -10.10 3.78 -10.95
C PRO A 188 -8.61 3.90 -11.30
N SER A 189 -8.18 5.03 -11.87
CA SER A 189 -6.77 5.28 -12.20
C SER A 189 -5.94 5.63 -10.97
N LEU A 190 -6.54 6.26 -9.95
CA LEU A 190 -5.84 6.61 -8.71
C LEU A 190 -5.49 5.42 -7.84
N ILE A 191 -6.36 4.40 -7.79
CA ILE A 191 -6.04 3.13 -7.15
C ILE A 191 -4.94 2.40 -7.95
N TYR A 192 -5.02 2.44 -9.28
CA TYR A 192 -3.99 1.86 -10.15
C TYR A 192 -2.62 2.54 -9.98
N LEU A 193 -2.60 3.86 -9.74
CA LEU A 193 -1.38 4.66 -9.61
C LEU A 193 -0.80 4.66 -8.19
N LEU A 194 -1.64 4.63 -7.15
CA LEU A 194 -1.22 4.33 -5.77
C LEU A 194 -0.58 2.95 -5.65
N LEU A 195 -1.01 1.98 -6.48
CA LEU A 195 -0.40 0.65 -6.59
C LEU A 195 0.89 0.62 -7.43
N HIS A 196 1.21 1.71 -8.14
CA HIS A 196 2.35 1.80 -9.06
C HIS A 196 3.44 2.79 -8.59
N LEU A 197 3.15 3.60 -7.56
CA LEU A 197 4.02 4.63 -7.00
C LEU A 197 4.39 4.38 -5.52
N LEU A 198 3.75 3.40 -4.87
CA LEU A 198 4.27 2.73 -3.66
C LEU A 198 5.20 1.59 -4.06
#